data_AF-A0A7K4JPW9-F1
#
_entry.id   AF-A0A7K4JPW9-F1
#
_cell.length_a   1.000
_cell.length_b   1.000
_cell.length_c   1.000
_cell.angle_alpha   90.00
_cell.angle_beta   90.00
_cell.angle_gamma   90.00
#
_symmetry.space_group_name_H-M   'P 1'
#
loop_
_entity.id
_entity.type
_entity.pdbx_description
1 polymer ?
#
loop_
_entity_poly.entity_id
_entity_poly.type
_entity_poly.pdbx_seq_one_letter_code
_entity_poly.pdbx_strand_id
1 'polypeptide(L)'
;LQKLLGTINWVQPLLDLNTQMLAPLFDLLKGDPDLLSSLCLTAETQQILYRVEEAISARKARCVEEHLPVNVYVVMSQQQPIGLLAQWNDKWKDPLYFL
;
A
#
# COMPACT_ATOMS: atom_id res chain seq x y z
N LEU A 1 -3.32 16.69 10.71
CA LEU A 1 -3.77 16.41 9.32
C LEU A 1 -2.63 16.43 8.30
N GLN A 2 -1.84 17.51 8.20
CA GLN A 2 -0.73 17.63 7.22
C GLN A 2 0.22 16.42 7.20
N LYS A 3 0.64 15.93 8.38
CA LYS A 3 1.49 14.71 8.46
C LYS A 3 0.82 13.49 7.84
N LEU A 4 -0.46 13.24 8.14
CA LEU A 4 -1.22 12.12 7.59
C LEU A 4 -1.29 12.21 6.07
N LEU A 5 -1.66 13.37 5.53
CA LEU A 5 -1.77 13.58 4.08
C LEU A 5 -0.42 13.52 3.37
N GLY A 6 0.66 13.97 4.03
CA GLY A 6 2.02 13.77 3.56
C GLY A 6 2.39 12.29 3.45
N THR A 7 2.07 11.49 4.48
CA THR A 7 2.27 10.03 4.45
C THR A 7 1.44 9.36 3.36
N ILE A 8 0.16 9.73 3.20
CA ILE A 8 -0.71 9.19 2.15
C ILE A 8 -0.17 9.52 0.76
N ASN A 9 0.30 10.76 0.55
CA ASN A 9 0.89 11.17 -0.72
C ASN A 9 2.18 10.39 -1.03
N TRP A 10 3.00 10.10 -0.01
CA TRP A 10 4.21 9.29 -0.17
C TRP A 10 3.91 7.84 -0.55
N VAL A 11 2.89 7.22 0.06
CA VAL A 11 2.55 5.81 -0.20
C VAL A 11 1.66 5.61 -1.42
N GLN A 12 0.97 6.65 -1.91
CA GLN A 12 0.02 6.56 -3.04
C GLN A 12 0.58 5.79 -4.26
N PRO A 13 1.80 6.04 -4.76
CA PRO A 13 2.34 5.32 -5.92
C PRO A 13 2.48 3.81 -5.70
N LEU A 14 2.55 3.38 -4.43
CA LEU A 14 2.69 1.98 -4.04
C LEU A 14 1.35 1.28 -3.82
N LEU A 15 0.22 1.98 -3.90
CA LEU A 15 -1.11 1.43 -3.58
C LEU A 15 -2.05 1.38 -4.78
N ASP A 16 -1.59 1.80 -5.97
CA ASP A 16 -2.42 1.96 -7.18
C ASP A 16 -3.69 2.79 -6.96
N LEU A 17 -3.66 3.74 -6.03
CA LEU A 17 -4.80 4.61 -5.72
C LEU A 17 -4.91 5.75 -6.73
N ASN A 18 -6.10 5.94 -7.30
CA ASN A 18 -6.39 7.03 -8.22
C ASN A 18 -6.28 8.40 -7.51
N THR A 19 -5.44 9.30 -8.03
CA THR A 19 -5.26 10.67 -7.52
C THR A 19 -6.57 11.44 -7.42
N GLN A 20 -7.51 11.25 -8.37
CA GLN A 20 -8.81 11.91 -8.33
C GLN A 20 -9.66 11.47 -7.14
N MET A 21 -9.54 10.21 -6.72
CA MET A 21 -10.22 9.70 -5.53
C MET A 21 -9.70 10.36 -4.25
N LEU A 22 -8.41 10.70 -4.20
CA LEU A 22 -7.78 11.34 -3.05
C LEU A 22 -7.96 12.87 -3.03
N ALA A 23 -8.48 13.48 -4.09
CA ALA A 23 -8.64 14.94 -4.17
C ALA A 23 -9.39 15.54 -2.96
N PRO A 24 -10.50 14.95 -2.46
CA PRO A 24 -11.22 15.47 -1.30
C PRO A 24 -10.39 15.45 0.00
N LEU A 25 -9.40 14.54 0.11
CA LEU A 25 -8.47 14.54 1.24
C LEU A 25 -7.52 15.75 1.19
N PHE A 26 -7.02 16.09 0.00
CA PHE A 26 -6.12 17.22 -0.19
C PHE A 26 -6.84 18.56 -0.09
N ASP A 27 -8.13 18.62 -0.42
CA ASP A 27 -8.95 19.82 -0.23
C ASP A 27 -9.06 20.22 1.25
N LEU A 28 -8.93 19.27 2.19
CA LEU A 28 -8.85 19.60 3.62
C LEU A 28 -7.63 20.46 3.99
N LEU A 29 -6.58 20.47 3.17
CA LEU A 29 -5.40 21.33 3.36
C LEU A 29 -5.61 22.77 2.86
N LYS A 30 -6.63 23.01 2.04
CA LYS A 30 -6.94 24.33 1.50
C LYS A 30 -7.73 25.21 2.49
N GLY A 31 -8.12 24.66 3.63
CA GLY A 31 -8.84 25.35 4.70
C GLY A 31 -7.94 26.25 5.55
N ASP A 32 -8.30 26.38 6.82
CA ASP A 32 -7.60 27.22 7.79
C ASP A 32 -6.13 26.77 7.96
N PRO A 33 -5.13 27.65 7.75
CA PRO A 33 -3.72 27.32 7.95
C PRO A 33 -3.35 27.13 9.43
N ASP A 34 -4.21 27.52 10.37
CA ASP A 34 -3.96 27.29 11.80
C ASP A 34 -3.97 25.78 12.13
N LEU A 35 -2.86 25.32 12.69
CA LEU A 35 -2.65 23.92 13.09
C LEU A 35 -3.59 23.48 14.21
N LEU A 36 -4.16 24.41 14.97
CA LEU A 36 -5.06 24.15 16.08
C LEU A 36 -6.54 24.23 15.69
N SER A 37 -6.84 24.59 14.43
CA SER A 37 -8.20 24.68 13.94
C SER A 37 -8.91 23.32 13.97
N SER A 38 -10.13 23.26 14.50
CA SER A 38 -10.91 22.02 14.57
C SER A 38 -11.44 21.68 13.18
N LEU A 39 -10.75 20.80 12.48
CA LEU A 39 -11.16 20.37 11.15
C LEU A 39 -12.08 19.14 11.24
N CYS A 40 -13.30 19.25 10.70
CA CYS A 40 -14.25 18.15 10.65
C CYS A 40 -13.99 17.27 9.43
N LEU A 41 -13.76 15.98 9.65
CA LEU A 41 -13.75 14.98 8.58
C LEU A 41 -15.19 14.74 8.12
N THR A 42 -15.47 15.03 6.86
CA THR A 42 -16.76 14.69 6.25
C THR A 42 -16.87 13.18 6.06
N ALA A 43 -18.09 12.67 5.91
CA ALA A 43 -18.32 11.24 5.64
C ALA A 43 -17.58 10.77 4.36
N GLU A 44 -17.51 11.61 3.33
CA GLU A 44 -16.76 11.34 2.10
C GLU A 44 -15.28 11.15 2.40
N THR A 45 -14.68 12.07 3.15
CA THR A 45 -13.25 12.01 3.46
C THR A 45 -12.89 10.81 4.34
N GLN A 46 -13.78 10.44 5.28
CA GLN A 46 -13.63 9.23 6.08
C GLN A 46 -13.64 7.96 5.21
N GLN A 47 -14.53 7.91 4.22
CA GLN A 47 -14.62 6.74 3.34
C GLN A 47 -13.39 6.58 2.44
N ILE A 48 -12.78 7.69 2.02
CA ILE A 48 -11.52 7.66 1.29
C ILE A 48 -10.40 7.14 2.19
N LEU A 49 -10.30 7.59 3.45
CA LEU A 49 -9.32 7.06 4.40
C LEU A 49 -9.46 5.56 4.61
N TYR A 50 -10.68 5.05 4.70
CA TYR A 50 -10.93 3.61 4.80
C TYR A 50 -10.39 2.85 3.59
N ARG A 51 -10.60 3.36 2.37
CA ARG A 51 -10.03 2.75 1.16
C ARG A 51 -8.51 2.75 1.14
N VAL A 52 -7.90 3.82 1.66
CA VAL A 52 -6.43 3.86 1.80
C VAL A 52 -5.96 2.80 2.78
N GLU A 53 -6.63 2.65 3.92
CA GLU A 53 -6.34 1.61 4.91
C GLU A 53 -6.50 0.20 4.34
N GLU A 54 -7.58 -0.06 3.60
CA GLU A 54 -7.79 -1.33 2.90
C GLU A 54 -6.68 -1.62 1.89
N ALA A 55 -6.29 -0.63 1.09
CA ALA A 55 -5.23 -0.79 0.09
C ALA A 55 -3.86 -1.07 0.74
N ILE A 56 -3.54 -0.39 1.85
CA ILE A 56 -2.33 -0.67 2.65
C ILE A 56 -2.39 -2.07 3.22
N SER A 57 -3.53 -2.46 3.79
CA SER A 57 -3.70 -3.78 4.43
C SER A 57 -3.66 -4.94 3.43
N ALA A 58 -4.13 -4.72 2.21
CA ALA A 58 -4.09 -5.69 1.12
C ALA A 58 -2.69 -5.84 0.51
N ARG A 59 -1.88 -4.77 0.53
CA ARG A 59 -0.51 -4.79 0.02
C ARG A 59 0.39 -5.58 0.96
N LYS A 60 1.05 -6.61 0.41
CA LYS A 60 2.16 -7.29 1.06
C LYS A 60 3.46 -6.71 0.52
N ALA A 61 4.29 -6.16 1.40
CA ALA A 61 5.67 -5.81 1.11
C ALA A 61 6.56 -6.62 2.06
N ARG A 62 7.58 -7.29 1.51
CA ARG A 62 8.54 -8.10 2.25
C ARG A 62 9.93 -7.77 1.74
N CYS A 63 10.86 -7.54 2.65
CA CYS A 63 12.27 -7.47 2.29
C CYS A 63 12.81 -8.88 2.06
N VAL A 64 13.81 -8.98 1.18
CA VAL A 64 14.60 -10.21 1.02
C VAL A 64 15.28 -10.54 2.35
N GLU A 65 15.12 -11.78 2.82
CA GLU A 65 15.83 -12.28 3.99
C GLU A 65 17.24 -12.73 3.58
N GLU A 66 18.27 -12.06 4.08
CA GLU A 66 19.67 -12.24 3.63
C GLU A 66 20.20 -13.67 3.78
N HIS A 67 19.68 -14.43 4.74
CA HIS A 67 20.14 -15.79 5.05
C HIS A 67 19.34 -16.88 4.33
N LEU A 68 18.33 -16.52 3.54
CA LEU A 68 17.56 -17.47 2.74
C LEU A 68 17.93 -17.37 1.25
N PRO A 69 18.07 -18.52 0.56
CA PRO A 69 18.30 -18.51 -0.88
C PRO A 69 17.08 -17.92 -1.60
N VAL A 70 17.35 -17.09 -2.61
CA VAL A 70 16.35 -16.68 -3.59
C VAL A 70 16.28 -17.75 -4.68
N ASN A 71 15.11 -18.34 -4.88
CA ASN A 71 14.88 -19.38 -5.86
C ASN A 71 13.99 -18.88 -7.00
N VAL A 72 14.18 -19.45 -8.19
CA VAL A 72 13.27 -19.26 -9.33
C VAL A 72 12.31 -20.45 -9.37
N TYR A 73 11.01 -20.18 -9.23
CA TYR A 73 9.95 -21.15 -9.40
C TYR A 73 9.34 -20.99 -10.79
N VAL A 74 9.36 -22.06 -11.58
CA VAL A 74 8.79 -22.05 -12.94
C VAL A 74 7.39 -22.63 -12.89
N VAL A 75 6.39 -21.79 -13.16
CA VAL A 75 4.99 -22.20 -13.27
C VAL A 75 4.62 -22.31 -14.74
N MET A 76 4.22 -23.52 -15.15
CA MET A 76 3.75 -23.75 -16.51
C MET A 76 2.30 -23.26 -16.63
N SER A 77 2.09 -22.07 -17.20
CA SER A 77 0.75 -21.59 -17.54
C SER A 77 0.30 -22.09 -18.91
N GLN A 78 -0.98 -21.91 -19.25
CA GLN A 78 -1.54 -22.34 -20.54
C GLN A 78 -0.90 -21.62 -21.74
N GLN A 79 -0.36 -20.42 -21.56
CA GLN A 79 0.19 -19.61 -22.66
C GLN A 79 1.72 -19.68 -22.71
N GLN A 80 2.39 -19.58 -21.56
CA GLN A 80 3.86 -19.64 -21.46
C GLN A 80 4.34 -19.94 -20.03
N PRO A 81 5.57 -20.45 -19.86
CA PRO A 81 6.19 -20.56 -18.54
C PRO A 81 6.35 -19.19 -17.88
N ILE A 82 6.00 -19.10 -16.60
CA ILE A 82 6.20 -17.91 -15.77
C ILE A 82 7.27 -18.23 -14.74
N GLY A 83 8.36 -17.45 -14.75
CA GLY A 83 9.39 -17.51 -13.71
C GLY A 83 9.02 -16.57 -12.55
N LEU A 84 8.96 -17.11 -11.34
CA LEU A 84 8.68 -16.36 -10.12
C LEU A 84 9.92 -16.40 -9.22
N LEU A 85 10.41 -15.23 -8.82
CA LEU A 85 11.44 -15.14 -7.79
C LEU A 85 10.78 -15.20 -6.43
N ALA A 86 11.24 -16.11 -5.57
CA ALA A 86 10.69 -16.24 -4.23
C ALA A 86 11.69 -16.84 -3.23
N GLN A 87 11.43 -16.57 -1.95
CA GLN A 87 12.10 -17.21 -0.82
C GLN A 87 11.13 -18.18 -0.15
N TRP A 88 11.65 -19.33 0.30
CA TRP A 88 10.88 -20.34 1.01
C TRP A 88 11.38 -20.52 2.44
N ASN A 89 10.46 -20.53 3.39
CA ASN A 89 10.74 -20.82 4.80
C ASN A 89 9.51 -21.45 5.46
N ASP A 90 9.64 -22.68 5.96
CA ASP A 90 8.56 -23.46 6.57
C ASP A 90 8.08 -22.90 7.92
N LYS A 91 8.86 -22.01 8.55
CA LYS A 91 8.50 -21.35 9.81
C LYS A 91 7.60 -20.13 9.61
N TRP A 92 7.46 -19.65 8.38
CA TRP A 92 6.63 -18.49 8.06
C TRP A 92 5.15 -18.86 8.02
N LYS A 93 4.28 -17.89 8.35
CA LYS A 93 2.81 -18.07 8.27
C LYS A 93 2.35 -18.42 6.85
N ASP A 94 3.06 -17.90 5.85
CA ASP A 94 2.91 -18.26 4.45
C ASP A 94 4.32 -18.63 3.96
N PRO A 95 4.58 -19.92 3.63
CA PRO A 95 5.95 -20.42 3.52
C PRO A 95 6.66 -19.97 2.25
N LEU A 96 5.95 -19.39 1.27
CA LEU A 96 6.49 -18.93 0.00
C LEU A 96 6.27 -17.43 -0.15
N TYR A 97 7.35 -16.64 -0.16
CA TYR A 97 7.29 -15.20 -0.38
C TYR A 97 7.86 -14.82 -1.73
N PHE A 98 7.00 -14.27 -2.59
CA PHE A 98 7.40 -13.69 -3.87
C PHE A 98 8.14 -12.37 -3.66
N LEU A 99 9.13 -12.15 -4.52
CA LEU A 99 9.93 -10.92 -4.60
C LEU A 99 9.45 -10.01 -5.72
#